data_AF-A0A3N5VDH2-F1
#
_entry.id   AF-A0A3N5VDH2-F1
#
_cell.length_a   1.000
_cell.length_b   1.000
_cell.length_c   1.000
_cell.angle_alpha   90.00
_cell.angle_beta   90.00
_cell.angle_gamma   90.00
#
_symmetry.space_group_name_H-M   'P 1'
#
loop_
_entity.id
_entity.type
_entity.pdbx_description
1 polymer ?
#
loop_
_entity_poly.entity_id
_entity_poly.type
_entity_poly.pdbx_seq_one_letter_code
_entity_poly.pdbx_strand_id
1 'polypeptide(L)'
;MNLAVRDIRHNAGRFVFTTVGIGMLLMIVMGMGGIYRGLIHEATLLVDRVGADLWIEQGDTRGPFAEISRIPATLEDRVRAVPGVGQARRFVSHTIQRQHEGRPLRMVVQGLAWPDDRGD
;
A
#
# COMPACT_ATOMS: atom_id res chain seq x y z
N MET A 1 3.26 51.26 -11.02
CA MET A 1 2.06 50.93 -10.23
C MET A 1 2.39 49.71 -9.36
N ASN A 2 2.77 49.90 -8.10
CA ASN A 2 3.06 48.77 -7.20
C ASN A 2 2.47 49.00 -5.81
N LEU A 3 1.15 49.23 -5.79
CA LEU A 3 0.38 49.45 -4.57
C LEU A 3 0.36 48.18 -3.71
N ALA A 4 0.33 46.99 -4.33
CA ALA A 4 0.36 45.70 -3.64
C ALA A 4 1.62 45.51 -2.78
N VAL A 5 2.81 45.79 -3.32
CA VAL A 5 4.06 45.66 -2.54
C VAL A 5 4.14 46.70 -1.42
N ARG A 6 3.58 47.90 -1.63
CA ARG A 6 3.54 48.94 -0.59
C ARG A 6 2.58 48.56 0.54
N ASP A 7 1.44 47.94 0.21
CA ASP A 7 0.49 47.41 1.19
C ASP A 7 1.06 46.22 1.97
N ILE A 8 1.73 45.27 1.30
CA ILE A 8 2.43 44.16 1.96
C ILE A 8 3.48 44.68 2.96
N ARG A 9 4.24 45.73 2.60
CA ARG A 9 5.20 46.35 3.52
C ARG A 9 4.54 47.00 4.73
N HIS A 10 3.37 47.63 4.55
CA HIS A 10 2.64 48.27 5.64
C HIS A 10 1.99 47.23 6.58
N ASN A 11 1.57 46.09 6.03
CA ASN A 11 0.88 45.00 6.72
C ASN A 11 1.71 43.70 6.79
N ALA A 12 3.04 43.81 6.93
CA ALA A 12 3.97 42.70 6.72
C ALA A 12 3.70 41.48 7.63
N GLY A 13 3.40 41.70 8.91
CA GLY A 13 3.05 40.62 9.84
C GLY A 13 1.80 39.86 9.38
N ARG A 14 0.72 40.58 9.06
CA ARG A 14 -0.53 39.98 8.57
C ARG A 14 -0.30 39.18 7.30
N PHE A 15 0.45 39.73 6.34
CA PHE A 15 0.78 39.04 5.09
C PHE A 15 1.53 37.73 5.35
N VAL A 16 2.58 37.76 6.17
CA VAL A 16 3.36 36.56 6.52
C VAL A 16 2.47 35.50 7.16
N PHE A 17 1.67 35.85 8.18
CA PHE A 17 0.79 34.88 8.84
C PHE A 17 -0.24 34.28 7.88
N THR A 18 -0.82 35.08 6.98
CA THR A 18 -1.76 34.57 5.98
C THR A 18 -1.10 33.65 4.96
N THR A 19 0.09 34.01 4.47
CA THR A 19 0.82 33.20 3.49
C THR A 19 1.29 31.89 4.12
N VAL A 20 1.77 31.92 5.37
CA VAL A 20 2.11 30.72 6.13
C VAL A 20 0.87 29.85 6.35
N GLY A 21 -0.26 30.43 6.75
CA GLY A 21 -1.52 29.69 6.94
C GLY A 21 -1.99 29.00 5.66
N ILE A 22 -2.03 29.73 4.53
CA ILE A 22 -2.38 29.18 3.23
C ILE A 22 -1.37 28.09 2.80
N GLY A 23 -0.07 28.34 2.98
CA GLY A 23 0.98 27.38 2.67
C GLY A 23 0.87 26.09 3.48
N MET A 24 0.55 26.20 4.77
CA MET A 24 0.34 25.05 5.64
C MET A 24 -0.90 24.24 5.23
N LEU A 25 -2.00 24.92 4.89
CA LEU A 25 -3.20 24.25 4.36
C LEU A 25 -2.89 23.47 3.07
N LEU A 26 -2.16 24.08 2.14
CA LEU A 26 -1.73 23.42 0.90
C LEU A 26 -0.82 22.21 1.20
N MET A 27 0.15 22.35 2.11
CA MET A 27 1.00 21.25 2.52
C MET A 27 0.21 20.09 3.12
N ILE A 28 -0.81 20.36 3.94
CA ILE A 28 -1.67 19.31 4.53
C ILE A 28 -2.42 18.58 3.43
N VAL A 29 -3.03 19.29 2.49
CA VAL A 29 -3.78 18.68 1.38
C VAL A 29 -2.86 17.79 0.53
N MET A 30 -1.68 18.30 0.17
CA MET A 30 -0.69 17.53 -0.58
C MET A 30 -0.19 16.32 0.22
N GLY A 31 0.03 16.48 1.53
CA GLY A 31 0.43 15.42 2.45
C GLY A 31 -0.61 14.31 2.52
N MET A 32 -1.89 14.65 2.74
CA MET A 32 -2.99 13.70 2.75
C MET A 32 -3.12 12.96 1.42
N GLY A 33 -3.01 13.68 0.29
CA GLY A 33 -3.03 13.07 -1.04
C GLY A 33 -1.82 12.17 -1.32
N GLY A 34 -0.66 12.46 -0.73
CA GLY A 34 0.51 11.59 -0.77
C GLY A 34 0.31 10.32 0.03
N ILE A 35 -0.13 10.44 1.28
CA ILE A 35 -0.40 9.31 2.18
C ILE A 35 -1.46 8.38 1.58
N TYR A 36 -2.57 8.94 1.08
CA TYR A 36 -3.65 8.16 0.47
C TYR A 36 -3.16 7.33 -0.72
N ARG A 37 -2.39 7.95 -1.63
CA ARG A 37 -1.80 7.23 -2.77
C ARG A 37 -0.78 6.19 -2.34
N GLY A 38 0.02 6.49 -1.31
CA GLY A 38 0.98 5.54 -0.73
C GLY A 38 0.29 4.31 -0.16
N LEU A 39 -0.79 4.49 0.60
CA LEU A 39 -1.59 3.40 1.17
C LEU A 39 -2.23 2.53 0.09
N ILE A 40 -2.79 3.14 -0.96
CA ILE A 40 -3.33 2.38 -2.10
C ILE A 40 -2.22 1.56 -2.76
N HIS A 41 -1.08 2.19 -3.04
CA HIS A 41 0.04 1.51 -3.69
C HIS A 41 0.54 0.32 -2.85
N GLU A 42 0.67 0.48 -1.53
CA GLU A 42 1.07 -0.60 -0.63
C GLU A 42 0.02 -1.73 -0.60
N ALA A 43 -1.27 -1.39 -0.56
CA ALA A 43 -2.36 -2.36 -0.53
C ALA A 43 -2.50 -3.15 -1.84
N THR A 44 -2.20 -2.54 -3.00
CA THR A 44 -2.30 -3.21 -4.31
C THR A 44 -0.99 -3.80 -4.81
N LEU A 45 0.15 -3.51 -4.17
CA LEU A 45 1.48 -3.90 -4.64
C LEU A 45 1.57 -5.38 -5.02
N LEU A 46 1.08 -6.28 -4.18
CA LEU A 46 1.15 -7.71 -4.45
C LEU A 46 0.19 -8.12 -5.57
N VAL A 47 -1.02 -7.55 -5.59
CA VAL A 47 -2.02 -7.82 -6.64
C VAL A 47 -1.47 -7.44 -8.00
N ASP A 48 -0.92 -6.24 -8.11
CA ASP A 48 -0.39 -5.68 -9.35
C ASP A 48 0.88 -6.39 -9.83
N ARG A 49 1.69 -6.91 -8.89
CA ARG A 49 2.96 -7.60 -9.20
C ARG A 49 2.77 -9.08 -9.56
N VAL A 50 1.86 -9.79 -8.88
CA VAL A 50 1.70 -11.25 -9.05
C VAL A 50 0.95 -11.58 -10.35
N GLY A 51 0.08 -10.68 -10.83
CA GLY A 51 -0.63 -10.87 -12.10
C GLY A 51 -1.58 -12.06 -12.12
N ALA A 52 -2.14 -12.44 -10.96
CA ALA A 52 -3.11 -13.52 -10.88
C ALA A 52 -4.48 -13.08 -11.43
N ASP A 53 -5.11 -13.94 -12.23
CA ASP A 53 -6.46 -13.71 -12.74
C ASP A 53 -7.54 -13.82 -11.65
N LEU A 54 -7.31 -14.69 -10.65
CA LEU A 54 -8.23 -14.93 -9.55
C LEU A 54 -7.47 -15.09 -8.22
N TRP A 55 -8.02 -14.48 -7.17
CA TRP A 55 -7.59 -14.69 -5.80
C TRP A 55 -8.62 -15.55 -5.06
N ILE A 56 -8.13 -16.56 -4.34
CA ILE A 56 -8.97 -17.46 -3.56
C ILE A 56 -8.68 -17.22 -2.09
N GLU A 57 -9.75 -16.92 -1.35
CA GLU A 57 -9.70 -16.61 0.08
C GLU A 57 -10.75 -17.40 0.86
N GLN A 58 -10.71 -17.27 2.18
CA GLN A 58 -11.70 -17.87 3.06
C GLN A 58 -13.05 -17.15 2.88
N GLY A 59 -14.17 -17.86 2.98
CA GLY A 59 -15.48 -17.21 2.98
C GLY A 59 -15.62 -16.21 4.13
N ASP A 60 -16.43 -15.17 3.93
CA ASP A 60 -16.70 -14.10 4.89
C ASP A 60 -15.47 -13.25 5.29
N THR A 61 -14.38 -13.26 4.49
CA THR A 61 -13.26 -12.31 4.65
C THR A 61 -13.33 -11.16 3.67
N ARG A 62 -12.76 -10.01 4.05
CA ARG A 62 -12.73 -8.78 3.23
C ARG A 62 -11.58 -8.71 2.22
N GLY A 63 -11.16 -9.83 1.65
CA GLY A 63 -10.02 -9.88 0.74
C GLY A 63 -8.81 -10.59 1.35
N PRO A 64 -7.95 -11.19 0.49
CA PRO A 64 -6.80 -12.00 0.91
C PRO A 64 -5.72 -11.22 1.68
N PHE A 65 -5.78 -9.89 1.68
CA PHE A 65 -4.80 -9.00 2.32
C PHE A 65 -5.38 -8.12 3.42
N ALA A 66 -6.71 -8.00 3.50
CA ALA A 66 -7.37 -7.16 4.50
C ALA A 66 -7.61 -7.91 5.80
N GLU A 67 -7.85 -9.23 5.72
CA GLU A 67 -8.16 -10.08 6.86
C GLU A 67 -7.39 -11.40 6.78
N ILE A 68 -7.22 -12.05 7.94
CA ILE A 68 -6.48 -13.31 8.01
C ILE A 68 -7.33 -14.41 7.38
N SER A 69 -6.87 -14.91 6.24
CA SER A 69 -7.43 -16.09 5.56
C SER A 69 -6.63 -17.35 5.93
N ARG A 70 -7.32 -18.40 6.40
CA ARG A 70 -6.69 -19.69 6.74
C ARG A 70 -7.31 -20.81 5.92
N ILE A 71 -6.56 -21.27 4.92
CA ILE A 71 -7.00 -22.26 3.96
C ILE A 71 -6.06 -23.47 3.99
N PRO A 72 -6.58 -24.70 3.89
CA PRO A 72 -5.74 -25.89 3.80
C PRO A 72 -4.92 -25.90 2.50
N ALA A 73 -3.68 -26.37 2.57
CA ALA A 73 -2.79 -26.45 1.41
C ALA A 73 -3.36 -27.30 0.26
N THR A 74 -4.19 -28.30 0.58
CA THR A 74 -4.87 -29.16 -0.41
C THR A 74 -5.88 -28.42 -1.28
N LEU A 75 -6.24 -27.17 -0.94
CA LEU A 75 -7.10 -26.37 -1.82
C LEU A 75 -6.40 -26.06 -3.16
N GLU A 76 -5.08 -25.88 -3.15
CA GLU A 76 -4.31 -25.64 -4.38
C GLU A 76 -4.53 -26.76 -5.40
N ASP A 77 -4.44 -28.02 -4.96
CA ASP A 77 -4.66 -29.19 -5.83
C ASP A 77 -6.11 -29.29 -6.31
N ARG A 78 -7.07 -28.93 -5.46
CA ARG A 78 -8.50 -28.88 -5.83
C ARG A 78 -8.78 -27.82 -6.88
N VAL A 79 -8.11 -26.67 -6.80
CA VAL A 79 -8.26 -25.57 -7.76
C VAL A 79 -7.64 -25.97 -9.10
N ARG A 80 -6.47 -26.61 -9.10
CA ARG A 80 -5.84 -27.15 -10.32
C ARG A 80 -6.71 -28.19 -11.03
N ALA A 81 -7.56 -28.91 -10.30
CA ALA A 81 -8.48 -29.89 -10.88
C ALA A 81 -9.70 -29.27 -11.59
N VAL A 82 -9.94 -27.95 -11.44
CA VAL A 82 -11.06 -27.27 -12.10
C VAL A 82 -10.76 -27.06 -13.58
N PRO A 83 -11.64 -27.49 -14.51
CA PRO A 83 -11.44 -27.28 -15.94
C PRO A 83 -11.24 -25.79 -16.27
N GLY A 84 -10.19 -25.48 -17.03
CA GLY A 84 -9.84 -24.12 -17.42
C GLY A 84 -8.81 -23.42 -16.52
N VAL A 85 -8.48 -23.98 -15.36
CA VAL A 85 -7.38 -23.48 -14.52
C VAL A 85 -6.05 -23.94 -15.10
N GLY A 86 -5.24 -22.99 -15.59
CA GLY A 86 -3.89 -23.29 -16.10
C GLY A 86 -2.86 -23.50 -14.99
N GLN A 87 -2.91 -22.67 -13.95
CA GLN A 87 -1.99 -22.74 -12.81
C GLN A 87 -2.73 -22.29 -11.54
N ALA A 88 -2.39 -22.91 -10.40
CA ALA A 88 -2.71 -22.41 -9.08
C ALA A 88 -1.45 -22.44 -8.22
N ARG A 89 -1.23 -21.36 -7.47
CA ARG A 89 -0.08 -21.18 -6.57
C ARG A 89 -0.59 -20.76 -5.20
N ARG A 90 -0.24 -21.50 -4.15
CA ARG A 90 -0.48 -21.05 -2.78
C ARG A 90 0.59 -20.04 -2.35
N PHE A 91 0.22 -19.14 -1.45
CA PHE A 91 1.18 -18.26 -0.78
C PHE A 91 0.77 -18.04 0.67
N VAL A 92 1.71 -17.59 1.49
CA VAL A 92 1.47 -17.20 2.88
C VAL A 92 2.11 -15.84 3.11
N SER A 93 1.41 -14.93 3.79
CA SER A 93 1.93 -13.60 4.12
C SER A 93 2.19 -13.48 5.62
N HIS A 94 3.38 -13.02 6.00
CA HIS A 94 3.71 -12.70 7.40
C HIS A 94 4.36 -11.33 7.50
N THR A 95 3.74 -10.44 8.29
CA THR A 95 4.39 -9.19 8.66
C THR A 95 5.36 -9.45 9.82
N ILE A 96 6.63 -9.10 9.63
CA ILE A 96 7.65 -9.15 10.68
C ILE A 96 8.30 -7.79 10.87
N GLN A 97 8.77 -7.55 12.09
CA GLN A 97 9.58 -6.39 12.43
C GLN A 97 10.94 -6.88 12.96
N ARG A 98 12.02 -6.35 12.40
CA ARG A 98 13.40 -6.66 12.79
C ARG A 98 14.18 -5.36 12.94
N GLN A 99 15.34 -5.41 13.59
CA GLN A 99 16.29 -4.31 13.52
C GLN A 99 17.29 -4.58 12.39
N HIS A 100 17.56 -3.55 11.59
CA HIS A 100 18.60 -3.54 10.59
C HIS A 100 19.41 -2.25 10.76
N GLU A 101 20.71 -2.37 10.99
CA GLU A 101 21.61 -1.21 11.22
C GLU A 101 21.13 -0.25 12.33
N GLY A 102 20.62 -0.80 13.43
CA GLY A 102 20.09 -0.03 14.55
C GLY A 102 18.76 0.69 14.27
N ARG A 103 18.15 0.48 13.11
CA ARG A 103 16.83 1.03 12.75
C ARG A 103 15.78 -0.08 12.71
N PRO A 104 14.55 0.17 13.22
CA PRO A 104 13.46 -0.79 13.05
C PRO A 104 13.07 -0.87 11.57
N LEU A 105 13.09 -2.09 11.04
CA LEU A 105 12.65 -2.44 9.70
C LEU A 105 11.42 -3.35 9.81
N ARG A 106 10.29 -2.87 9.30
CA ARG A 106 9.08 -3.68 9.12
C ARG A 106 9.05 -4.19 7.68
N MET A 107 8.77 -5.47 7.51
CA MET A 107 8.73 -6.12 6.21
C MET A 107 7.62 -7.17 6.19
N VAL A 108 7.04 -7.36 5.01
CA VAL A 108 6.08 -8.44 4.75
C VAL A 108 6.84 -9.54 4.01
N VAL A 109 6.89 -10.72 4.61
CA VAL A 109 7.52 -11.91 4.04
C VAL A 109 6.45 -12.76 3.39
N GLN A 110 6.63 -13.02 2.09
CA GLN A 110 5.77 -13.91 1.31
C GLN A 110 6.42 -15.29 1.23
N GLY A 111 5.75 -16.31 1.76
CA GLY A 111 6.09 -17.70 1.54
C GLY A 111 5.45 -18.20 0.25
N LEU A 112 6.26 -18.71 -0.68
CA LEU A 112 5.83 -19.14 -2.01
C LEU A 112 5.65 -20.66 -2.10
N ALA A 113 4.89 -21.11 -3.10
CA ALA A 113 4.70 -22.52 -3.43
C ALA A 113 5.94 -23.14 -4.11
N TRP A 114 7.09 -23.19 -3.41
CA TRP A 114 8.28 -23.83 -3.94
C TRP A 114 8.05 -25.35 -4.17
N PRO A 115 8.52 -25.95 -5.28
CA PRO A 115 9.39 -25.39 -6.33
C PRO A 115 8.65 -24.75 -7.51
N ASP A 116 7.32 -24.81 -7.54
CA ASP A 116 6.48 -24.35 -8.66
C ASP A 116 6.44 -22.82 -8.76
N ASP A 117 6.68 -22.12 -7.64
CA ASP A 117 6.80 -20.67 -7.56
C ASP A 117 8.15 -20.28 -6.95
N ARG A 118 8.96 -19.57 -7.74
CA ARG A 118 10.29 -19.09 -7.37
C ARG A 118 10.34 -17.59 -7.09
N GLY A 119 9.22 -16.89 -7.30
CA GLY A 119 9.13 -15.43 -7.13
C GLY A 119 9.71 -14.63 -8.30
N ASP A 120 9.81 -15.26 -9.47
CA ASP A 120 10.25 -14.67 -10.74
C ASP A 120 9.18 -13.72 -11.32
#